data_AF-A0A8C2D0L1-F1
#
_entry.id   AF-A0A8C2D0L1-F1
#
_cell.length_a   1.000
_cell.length_b   1.000
_cell.length_c   1.000
_cell.angle_alpha   90.00
_cell.angle_beta   90.00
_cell.angle_gamma   90.00
#
_symmetry.space_group_name_H-M   'P 1'
#
loop_
_entity.id
_entity.type
_entity.pdbx_description
1 polymer ?
#
loop_
_entity_poly.entity_id
_entity_poly.type
_entity_poly.pdbx_seq_one_letter_code
_entity_poly.pdbx_strand_id
1 'polypeptide(L)'
;MAGLFRIWIFKVLLLGSMDPSQASLRPRMSFSQGSSERLLSIYHSSVVKNTSSLLLSTDADTLFVGAQDALLSLDVSQPDSITLKDKLEWAASPQNMKTCTVASRKDCGNFISILQFFNSTHLYVCGTNAYKPQALIIPASSLSASRETKDAKNCCPSSSTQRNAATIVGERAETPFGMTSSNLVLSHT
;
A
#
# COMPACT_ATOMS: atom_id res chain seq x y z
N MET A 1 -13.54 -23.32 68.36
CA MET A 1 -12.42 -22.97 67.46
C MET A 1 -12.82 -23.11 65.98
N ALA A 2 -13.76 -22.30 65.50
CA ALA A 2 -14.23 -22.36 64.09
C ALA A 2 -14.26 -20.97 63.40
N GLY A 3 -14.12 -19.87 64.15
CA GLY A 3 -14.15 -18.51 63.62
C GLY A 3 -12.82 -18.01 63.05
N LEU A 4 -11.68 -18.48 63.57
CA LEU A 4 -10.35 -18.00 63.16
C LEU A 4 -9.92 -18.53 61.78
N PHE A 5 -10.41 -19.70 61.38
CA PHE A 5 -10.09 -20.30 60.08
C PHE A 5 -10.81 -19.59 58.90
N ARG A 6 -12.00 -19.03 59.14
CA ARG A 6 -12.75 -18.28 58.12
C ARG A 6 -12.12 -16.92 57.78
N ILE A 7 -11.47 -16.29 58.77
CA ILE A 7 -10.81 -14.98 58.60
C ILE A 7 -9.52 -15.13 57.78
N TRP A 8 -8.83 -16.26 57.91
CA TRP A 8 -7.59 -16.52 57.15
C TRP A 8 -7.86 -16.77 55.66
N ILE A 9 -8.93 -17.51 55.32
CA ILE A 9 -9.34 -17.75 53.93
C ILE A 9 -9.75 -16.44 53.22
N PHE A 10 -10.42 -15.52 53.92
CA PHE A 10 -10.82 -14.22 53.34
C PHE A 10 -9.65 -13.25 53.11
N LYS A 11 -8.56 -13.34 53.89
CA LYS A 11 -7.36 -12.52 53.65
C LYS A 11 -6.49 -13.03 52.49
N VAL A 12 -6.50 -14.33 52.22
CA VAL A 12 -5.75 -14.89 51.07
C VAL A 12 -6.41 -14.56 49.74
N LEU A 13 -7.75 -14.49 49.68
CA LEU A 13 -8.45 -14.12 48.44
C LEU A 13 -8.29 -12.63 48.04
N LEU A 14 -8.04 -11.72 49.00
CA LEU A 14 -7.88 -10.28 48.73
C LEU A 14 -6.46 -9.84 48.37
N LEU A 15 -5.46 -10.73 48.52
CA LEU A 15 -4.07 -10.49 48.10
C LEU A 15 -3.72 -11.15 46.75
N GLY A 16 -4.69 -11.81 46.11
CA GLY A 16 -4.50 -12.59 44.88
C GLY A 16 -4.90 -11.90 43.57
N SER A 17 -5.11 -10.58 43.54
CA SER A 17 -5.50 -9.87 42.31
C SER A 17 -4.51 -8.80 41.86
N MET A 18 -3.22 -9.05 42.01
CA MET A 18 -2.20 -8.35 41.21
C MET A 18 -1.75 -9.34 40.14
N ASP A 19 -2.55 -9.41 39.09
CA ASP A 19 -2.18 -10.10 37.86
C ASP A 19 -0.90 -9.44 37.32
N PRO A 20 0.28 -10.10 37.33
CA PRO A 20 1.53 -9.50 36.84
C PRO A 20 1.55 -9.37 35.31
N SER A 21 0.49 -9.78 34.62
CA SER A 21 0.45 -9.85 33.15
C SER A 21 0.12 -8.53 32.45
N GLN A 22 -0.08 -7.42 33.17
CA GLN A 22 -0.04 -6.08 32.55
C GLN A 22 1.38 -5.54 32.39
N ALA A 23 2.28 -6.38 31.85
CA ALA A 23 3.55 -5.90 31.31
C ALA A 23 3.25 -5.01 30.09
N SER A 24 2.95 -3.75 30.38
CA SER A 24 3.02 -2.56 29.53
C SER A 24 2.63 -2.78 28.05
N LEU A 25 1.35 -2.61 27.74
CA LEU A 25 0.86 -2.33 26.38
C LEU A 25 1.35 -0.97 25.82
N ARG A 26 2.27 -0.29 26.52
CA ARG A 26 2.84 1.00 26.12
C ARG A 26 4.08 0.77 25.24
N PRO A 27 4.13 1.35 24.03
CA PRO A 27 5.33 1.33 23.20
C PRO A 27 6.55 1.85 23.97
N ARG A 28 7.72 1.23 23.74
CA ARG A 28 8.98 1.61 24.42
C ARG A 28 9.33 3.09 24.17
N MET A 29 9.04 3.59 22.98
CA MET A 29 9.19 4.99 22.59
C MET A 29 7.96 5.40 21.77
N SER A 30 7.46 6.61 21.99
CA SER A 30 6.37 7.20 21.23
C SER A 30 6.70 8.65 20.93
N PHE A 31 6.67 9.02 19.66
CA PHE A 31 6.89 10.40 19.22
C PHE A 31 5.55 10.95 18.72
N SER A 32 5.19 12.15 19.16
CA SER A 32 4.08 12.88 18.56
C SER A 32 4.45 13.32 17.14
N GLN A 33 3.45 13.48 16.29
CA GLN A 33 3.65 14.08 14.97
C GLN A 33 4.26 15.49 15.15
N GLY A 34 5.38 15.74 14.47
CA GLY A 34 6.12 17.00 14.60
C GLY A 34 7.09 17.09 15.78
N SER A 35 7.37 15.97 16.48
CA SER A 35 8.46 15.94 17.48
C SER A 35 9.81 16.25 16.82
N SER A 36 10.59 17.12 17.44
CA SER A 36 11.97 17.42 17.04
C SER A 36 12.93 16.26 17.28
N GLU A 37 12.56 15.28 18.12
CA GLU A 37 13.37 14.08 18.39
C GLU A 37 13.38 13.10 17.20
N ARG A 38 12.38 13.20 16.32
CA ARG A 38 12.28 12.39 15.12
C ARG A 38 11.64 13.19 14.00
N LEU A 39 12.48 13.83 13.19
CA LEU A 39 12.04 14.58 12.03
C LEU A 39 11.33 13.64 11.03
N LEU A 40 10.18 14.08 10.52
CA LEU A 40 9.38 13.34 9.56
C LEU A 40 9.19 14.19 8.31
N SER A 41 9.75 13.74 7.20
CA SER A 41 9.51 14.33 5.88
C SER A 41 8.13 13.92 5.39
N ILE A 42 7.26 14.90 5.14
CA ILE A 42 5.90 14.68 4.66
C ILE A 42 5.79 15.29 3.27
N TYR A 43 5.46 14.45 2.29
CA TYR A 43 5.04 14.90 0.98
C TYR A 43 3.51 15.02 0.92
N HIS A 44 3.03 16.20 0.55
CA HIS A 44 1.60 16.44 0.34
C HIS A 44 1.36 16.92 -1.09
N SER A 45 0.46 16.26 -1.80
CA SER A 45 0.05 16.68 -3.14
C SER A 45 -1.43 17.04 -3.12
N SER A 46 -1.76 18.23 -3.62
CA SER A 46 -3.14 18.67 -3.83
C SER A 46 -3.77 18.05 -5.07
N VAL A 47 -2.96 17.42 -5.93
CA VAL A 47 -3.37 16.98 -7.27
C VAL A 47 -3.76 15.51 -7.29
N VAL A 48 -3.14 14.66 -6.46
CA VAL A 48 -3.47 13.24 -6.37
C VAL A 48 -4.29 12.93 -5.12
N LYS A 49 -5.15 11.91 -5.22
CA LYS A 49 -5.97 11.42 -4.11
C LYS A 49 -5.75 9.91 -3.98
N ASN A 50 -6.08 9.35 -2.82
CA ASN A 50 -6.13 7.90 -2.61
C ASN A 50 -4.85 7.17 -3.06
N THR A 51 -3.73 7.47 -2.42
CA THR A 51 -2.46 6.76 -2.61
C THR A 51 -2.57 5.32 -2.11
N SER A 52 -2.31 4.34 -2.97
CA SER A 52 -2.56 2.92 -2.70
C SER A 52 -1.34 2.01 -2.87
N SER A 53 -0.28 2.47 -3.53
CA SER A 53 0.90 1.64 -3.82
C SER A 53 2.18 2.45 -3.77
N LEU A 54 3.23 1.84 -3.24
CA LEU A 54 4.54 2.42 -3.08
C LEU A 54 5.59 1.43 -3.57
N LEU A 55 6.54 1.90 -4.36
CA LEU A 55 7.67 1.11 -4.83
C LEU A 55 8.93 1.97 -4.73
N LEU A 56 9.88 1.54 -3.90
CA LEU A 56 11.19 2.19 -3.81
C LEU A 56 12.10 1.65 -4.92
N SER A 57 12.82 2.56 -5.56
CA SER A 57 13.88 2.22 -6.51
C SER A 57 15.05 1.48 -5.87
N THR A 58 15.81 0.74 -6.69
CA THR A 58 16.94 -0.07 -6.22
C THR A 58 18.09 0.77 -5.64
N ASP A 59 18.28 1.99 -6.14
CA ASP A 59 19.24 2.97 -5.61
C ASP A 59 18.72 3.73 -4.38
N ALA A 60 17.46 3.52 -4.00
CA ALA A 60 16.76 4.19 -2.92
C ALA A 60 16.60 5.72 -3.07
N ASP A 61 16.86 6.27 -4.26
CA ASP A 61 16.78 7.71 -4.52
C ASP A 61 15.39 8.15 -5.01
N THR A 62 14.61 7.22 -5.55
CA THR A 62 13.30 7.48 -6.14
C THR A 62 12.21 6.61 -5.53
N LEU A 63 11.12 7.23 -5.07
CA LEU A 63 9.91 6.56 -4.59
C LEU A 63 8.78 6.72 -5.62
N PHE A 64 8.33 5.60 -6.20
CA PHE A 64 7.17 5.57 -7.08
C PHE A 64 5.89 5.44 -6.24
N VAL A 65 4.89 6.27 -6.53
CA VAL A 65 3.63 6.32 -5.78
C VAL A 65 2.44 6.17 -6.72
N GLY A 66 1.73 5.06 -6.58
CA GLY A 66 0.46 4.81 -7.26
C GLY A 66 -0.69 5.46 -6.50
N ALA A 67 -1.50 6.23 -7.21
CA ALA A 67 -2.64 6.95 -6.65
C ALA A 67 -3.88 6.78 -7.53
N GLN A 68 -4.97 7.46 -7.17
CA GLN A 68 -6.10 7.61 -8.07
C GLN A 68 -5.72 8.50 -9.26
N ASP A 69 -5.94 7.97 -10.47
CA ASP A 69 -5.77 8.59 -11.77
C ASP A 69 -4.35 9.05 -12.11
N ALA A 70 -3.34 8.71 -11.29
CA ALA A 70 -1.96 9.12 -11.48
C ALA A 70 -0.92 8.17 -10.88
N LEU A 71 0.28 8.22 -11.45
CA LEU A 71 1.52 7.65 -10.91
C LEU A 71 2.54 8.77 -10.75
N LEU A 72 3.14 8.86 -9.56
CA LEU A 72 4.17 9.84 -9.24
C LEU A 72 5.55 9.19 -9.12
N SER A 73 6.58 9.94 -9.49
CA SER A 73 7.98 9.66 -9.16
C SER A 73 8.47 10.76 -8.23
N LEU A 74 8.78 10.42 -6.99
CA LEU A 74 9.28 11.34 -5.97
C LEU A 74 10.78 11.16 -5.76
N ASP A 75 11.53 12.24 -5.71
CA ASP A 75 12.90 12.24 -5.22
C ASP A 75 12.88 12.09 -3.70
N VAL A 76 13.59 11.09 -3.20
CA VAL A 76 13.77 10.80 -1.77
C VAL A 76 15.24 10.58 -1.43
N SER A 77 16.16 11.01 -2.30
CA SER A 77 17.61 10.83 -2.10
C SER A 77 18.12 11.60 -0.88
N GLN A 78 17.39 12.62 -0.43
CA GLN A 78 17.69 13.42 0.75
C GLN A 78 16.70 13.10 1.88
N PRO A 79 17.17 12.77 3.10
CA PRO A 79 16.30 12.36 4.21
C PRO A 79 15.20 13.37 4.58
N ASP A 80 15.51 14.66 4.43
CA ASP A 80 14.67 15.78 4.87
C ASP A 80 13.93 16.47 3.72
N SER A 81 14.00 15.92 2.51
CA SER A 81 13.41 16.53 1.32
C SER A 81 12.76 15.48 0.44
N ILE A 82 11.47 15.66 0.18
CA ILE A 82 10.73 14.86 -0.79
C ILE A 82 10.21 15.81 -1.85
N THR A 83 10.62 15.60 -3.11
CA THR A 83 10.22 16.48 -4.22
C THR A 83 9.62 15.67 -5.37
N LEU A 84 8.71 16.28 -6.13
CA LEU A 84 8.12 15.62 -7.30
C LEU A 84 9.11 15.70 -8.47
N LYS A 85 9.57 14.55 -8.99
CA LYS A 85 10.40 14.49 -10.20
C LYS A 85 9.55 14.45 -11.46
N ASP A 86 8.55 13.55 -11.46
CA ASP A 86 7.72 13.32 -12.63
C ASP A 86 6.33 12.79 -12.24
N LYS A 87 5.37 12.94 -13.16
CA LYS A 87 3.98 12.53 -13.00
C LYS A 87 3.41 12.00 -14.31
N LEU A 88 2.88 10.79 -14.25
CA LEU A 88 2.01 10.24 -15.28
C LEU A 88 0.55 10.41 -14.87
N GLU A 89 -0.20 11.20 -15.64
CA GLU A 89 -1.66 11.23 -15.59
C GLU A 89 -2.21 9.99 -16.30
N TRP A 90 -2.87 9.11 -15.56
CA TRP A 90 -3.43 7.88 -16.10
C TRP A 90 -4.87 7.65 -15.62
N ALA A 91 -5.73 8.62 -15.93
CA ALA A 91 -7.14 8.56 -15.61
C ALA A 91 -7.87 7.44 -16.40
N ALA A 92 -8.98 6.96 -15.83
CA ALA A 92 -9.83 5.99 -16.54
C ALA A 92 -10.40 6.58 -17.84
N SER A 93 -10.57 5.74 -18.87
CA SER A 93 -11.15 6.23 -20.13
C SER A 93 -12.59 6.74 -19.93
N PRO A 94 -13.02 7.81 -20.63
CA PRO A 94 -14.37 8.37 -20.46
C PRO A 94 -15.48 7.34 -20.69
N GLN A 95 -15.27 6.39 -21.61
CA GLN A 95 -16.21 5.32 -21.90
C GLN A 95 -16.34 4.32 -20.75
N ASN A 96 -15.23 3.95 -20.11
CA ASN A 96 -15.25 3.05 -18.95
C ASN A 96 -15.85 3.74 -17.74
N MET A 97 -15.50 5.01 -17.51
CA MET A 97 -16.09 5.82 -16.43
C MET A 97 -17.61 5.91 -16.61
N LYS A 98 -18.11 6.25 -17.81
CA LYS A 98 -19.55 6.29 -18.10
C LYS A 98 -20.22 4.94 -17.84
N THR A 99 -19.62 3.84 -18.29
CA THR A 99 -20.16 2.48 -18.07
C THR A 99 -20.22 2.14 -16.58
N CYS A 100 -19.17 2.46 -15.83
CA CYS A 100 -19.09 2.26 -14.39
C CYS A 100 -20.16 3.07 -13.63
N THR A 101 -20.35 4.33 -13.99
CA THR A 101 -21.34 5.22 -13.38
C THR A 101 -22.77 4.78 -13.69
N VAL A 102 -23.07 4.37 -14.93
CA VAL A 102 -24.38 3.81 -15.30
C VAL A 102 -24.67 2.52 -14.54
N ALA A 103 -23.65 1.71 -14.26
CA ALA A 103 -23.76 0.52 -13.43
C ALA A 103 -23.85 0.82 -11.92
N SER A 104 -23.91 2.09 -11.52
CA SER A 104 -23.96 2.55 -10.12
C SER A 104 -22.86 1.97 -9.24
N ARG A 105 -21.68 1.72 -9.82
CA ARG A 105 -20.50 1.26 -9.07
C ARG A 105 -19.79 2.45 -8.43
N LYS A 106 -19.18 2.22 -7.28
CA LYS A 106 -18.33 3.22 -6.59
C LYS A 106 -16.93 3.23 -7.19
N ASP A 107 -16.19 4.32 -7.03
CA ASP A 107 -14.77 4.42 -7.42
C ASP A 107 -14.51 4.23 -8.92
N CYS A 108 -15.22 4.98 -9.77
CA CYS A 108 -15.09 4.92 -11.23
C CYS A 108 -13.82 5.60 -11.81
N GLY A 109 -12.80 5.83 -11.00
CA GLY A 109 -11.48 6.27 -11.43
C GLY A 109 -10.56 5.09 -11.79
N ASN A 110 -9.31 5.40 -12.14
CA ASN A 110 -8.26 4.40 -12.27
C ASN A 110 -7.40 4.38 -11.00
N PHE A 111 -7.44 3.30 -10.22
CA PHE A 111 -6.67 3.19 -8.98
C PHE A 111 -5.43 2.35 -9.22
N ILE A 112 -4.25 2.97 -9.14
CA ILE A 112 -2.98 2.30 -9.41
C ILE A 112 -2.59 1.47 -8.17
N SER A 113 -2.60 0.16 -8.33
CA SER A 113 -2.57 -0.79 -7.20
C SER A 113 -1.46 -1.83 -7.30
N ILE A 114 -0.83 -1.99 -8.47
CA ILE A 114 0.36 -2.80 -8.66
C ILE A 114 1.43 -1.92 -9.31
N LEU A 115 2.57 -1.84 -8.65
CA LEU A 115 3.79 -1.22 -9.13
C LEU A 115 4.93 -2.19 -8.86
N GLN A 116 5.58 -2.67 -9.91
CA GLN A 116 6.75 -3.54 -9.80
C GLN A 116 7.76 -3.22 -10.90
N PHE A 117 9.03 -3.54 -10.66
CA PHE A 117 10.03 -3.53 -11.73
C PHE A 117 9.76 -4.67 -12.70
N PHE A 118 9.50 -4.32 -13.95
CA PHE A 118 9.35 -5.30 -15.04
C PHE A 118 10.72 -5.82 -15.47
N ASN A 119 11.69 -4.92 -15.58
CA ASN A 119 13.11 -5.17 -15.76
C ASN A 119 13.90 -4.01 -15.12
N SER A 120 15.20 -3.92 -15.39
CA SER A 120 16.06 -2.89 -14.79
C SER A 120 15.72 -1.44 -15.19
N THR A 121 14.96 -1.24 -16.26
CA THR A 121 14.66 0.10 -16.81
C THR A 121 13.17 0.41 -16.88
N HIS A 122 12.30 -0.59 -16.76
CA HIS A 122 10.86 -0.46 -16.92
C HIS A 122 10.09 -0.89 -15.68
N LEU A 123 8.97 -0.21 -15.48
CA LEU A 123 7.96 -0.53 -14.47
C LEU A 123 6.79 -1.23 -15.12
N TYR A 124 6.32 -2.30 -14.48
CA TYR A 124 5.00 -2.86 -14.69
C TYR A 124 4.02 -2.11 -13.79
N VAL A 125 3.06 -1.42 -14.41
CA VAL A 125 2.09 -0.55 -13.73
C VAL A 125 0.69 -1.04 -14.05
N CYS A 126 -0.15 -1.21 -13.05
CA CYS A 126 -1.48 -1.74 -13.25
C CYS A 126 -2.53 -1.06 -12.36
N GLY A 127 -3.71 -0.84 -12.94
CA GLY A 127 -4.81 -0.11 -12.31
C GLY A 127 -6.18 -0.60 -12.73
N THR A 128 -7.20 -0.19 -11.97
CA THR A 128 -8.59 -0.66 -12.09
C THR A 128 -9.32 -0.13 -13.33
N ASN A 129 -8.92 1.05 -13.82
CA ASN A 129 -9.48 1.77 -14.98
C ASN A 129 -11.02 1.66 -15.07
N ALA A 130 -11.70 2.07 -13.99
CA ALA A 130 -13.15 2.00 -13.84
C ALA A 130 -13.75 0.59 -14.05
N TYR A 131 -13.26 -0.40 -13.28
CA TYR A 131 -13.63 -1.81 -13.38
C TYR A 131 -13.33 -2.48 -14.73
N LYS A 132 -12.42 -1.90 -15.50
CA LYS A 132 -11.86 -2.52 -16.72
C LYS A 132 -10.35 -2.47 -16.63
N PRO A 133 -9.74 -3.37 -15.83
CA PRO A 133 -8.35 -3.28 -15.45
C PRO A 133 -7.42 -3.20 -16.65
N GLN A 134 -6.37 -2.40 -16.51
CA GLN A 134 -5.34 -2.23 -17.53
C GLN A 134 -3.96 -2.29 -16.88
N ALA A 135 -2.98 -2.67 -17.67
CA ALA A 135 -1.58 -2.56 -17.31
C ALA A 135 -0.78 -1.91 -18.43
N LEU A 136 0.35 -1.32 -18.04
CA LEU A 136 1.32 -0.68 -18.90
C LEU A 136 2.72 -1.10 -18.47
N ILE A 137 3.64 -1.14 -19.44
CA ILE A 137 5.07 -1.22 -19.18
C ILE A 137 5.66 0.11 -19.61
N ILE A 138 6.21 0.87 -18.66
CA ILE A 138 6.70 2.23 -18.90
C ILE A 138 8.16 2.39 -18.45
N PRO A 139 8.94 3.28 -19.07
CA PRO A 139 10.28 3.59 -18.58
C PRO A 139 10.23 4.21 -17.18
N ALA A 140 11.03 3.70 -16.25
CA ALA A 140 11.14 4.22 -14.89
C ALA A 140 11.73 5.65 -14.87
N SER A 141 12.52 6.03 -15.89
CA SER A 141 13.24 7.29 -15.97
C SER A 141 12.37 8.50 -16.34
N SER A 142 11.24 8.30 -17.01
CA SER A 142 10.47 9.40 -17.62
C SER A 142 8.96 9.22 -17.56
N LEU A 143 8.49 8.22 -16.80
CA LEU A 143 7.09 7.79 -16.64
C LEU A 143 6.21 7.90 -17.90
N SER A 144 6.82 7.76 -19.08
CA SER A 144 6.19 8.10 -20.34
C SER A 144 5.33 6.94 -20.78
N ALA A 145 4.07 7.21 -21.10
CA ALA A 145 3.11 6.18 -21.46
C ALA A 145 3.48 5.56 -22.83
N SER A 146 4.25 4.47 -22.83
CA SER A 146 4.39 3.60 -23.98
C SER A 146 3.14 2.72 -24.07
N ARG A 147 2.36 2.89 -25.15
CA ARG A 147 1.13 2.13 -25.38
C ARG A 147 1.46 0.79 -26.03
N GLU A 148 1.85 -0.19 -25.22
CA GLU A 148 1.80 -1.62 -25.55
C GLU A 148 1.92 -2.40 -24.23
N THR A 149 1.23 -3.52 -23.95
CA THR A 149 0.74 -4.60 -24.82
C THR A 149 -0.54 -5.26 -24.32
N LYS A 150 -1.23 -5.86 -25.29
CA LYS A 150 -2.54 -6.53 -25.32
C LYS A 150 -2.77 -7.74 -24.39
N ASP A 151 -1.84 -8.15 -23.52
CA ASP A 151 -2.02 -9.40 -22.76
C ASP A 151 -1.47 -9.33 -21.32
N ALA A 152 -1.84 -8.28 -20.58
CA ALA A 152 -1.73 -8.29 -19.12
C ALA A 152 -2.78 -9.24 -18.52
N LYS A 153 -2.49 -10.54 -18.58
CA LYS A 153 -3.32 -11.63 -18.05
C LYS A 153 -3.65 -11.37 -16.56
N ASN A 154 -4.93 -11.11 -16.27
CA ASN A 154 -5.68 -11.18 -14.99
C ASN A 154 -5.02 -10.77 -13.65
N CYS A 155 -3.83 -10.16 -13.60
CA CYS A 155 -3.18 -9.80 -12.33
C CYS A 155 -3.75 -8.50 -11.73
N CYS A 156 -4.46 -7.70 -12.54
CA CYS A 156 -4.98 -6.42 -12.12
C CYS A 156 -6.31 -6.51 -11.35
N PRO A 157 -6.47 -5.78 -10.23
CA PRO A 157 -7.71 -5.75 -9.50
C PRO A 157 -8.76 -4.96 -10.29
N SER A 158 -10.01 -5.39 -10.18
CA SER A 158 -11.16 -4.70 -10.80
C SER A 158 -11.72 -3.58 -9.94
N SER A 159 -11.49 -3.61 -8.63
CA SER A 159 -11.99 -2.62 -7.67
C SER A 159 -10.83 -2.07 -6.84
N SER A 160 -10.93 -0.81 -6.43
CA SER A 160 -10.02 -0.15 -5.48
C SER A 160 -9.91 -0.89 -4.14
N THR A 161 -10.97 -1.61 -3.76
CA THR A 161 -11.08 -2.35 -2.50
C THR A 161 -10.64 -3.81 -2.60
N GLN A 162 -10.43 -4.31 -3.81
CA GLN A 162 -10.02 -5.70 -4.02
C GLN A 162 -8.54 -5.85 -3.67
N ARG A 163 -8.24 -6.74 -2.71
CA ARG A 163 -6.85 -7.09 -2.40
C ARG A 163 -6.24 -7.93 -3.52
N ASN A 164 -5.01 -7.61 -3.85
CA ASN A 164 -4.24 -8.24 -4.91
C ASN A 164 -2.75 -8.12 -4.60
N ALA A 165 -1.94 -9.00 -5.19
CA ALA A 165 -0.52 -8.77 -5.35
C ALA A 165 -0.03 -9.45 -6.62
N ALA A 166 1.09 -8.96 -7.13
CA ALA A 166 1.80 -9.55 -8.25
C ALA A 166 3.30 -9.47 -8.02
N THR A 167 4.01 -10.44 -8.58
CA THR A 167 5.46 -10.46 -8.69
C THR A 167 5.83 -10.59 -10.17
N ILE A 168 7.03 -10.15 -10.53
CA ILE A 168 7.55 -10.30 -11.89
C ILE A 168 8.53 -11.48 -11.90
N VAL A 169 8.27 -12.46 -12.77
CA VAL A 169 9.13 -13.63 -12.98
C VAL A 169 9.41 -13.73 -14.48
N GLY A 170 10.69 -13.61 -14.88
CA GLY A 170 11.09 -13.71 -16.29
C GLY A 170 10.31 -12.75 -17.20
N GLU A 171 10.21 -11.48 -16.81
CA GLU A 171 9.46 -10.44 -17.56
C GLU A 171 7.97 -10.77 -17.76
N ARG A 172 7.39 -11.47 -16.79
CA ARG A 172 5.96 -11.78 -16.74
C ARG A 172 5.40 -11.47 -15.38
N ALA A 173 4.24 -10.81 -15.35
CA ALA A 173 3.50 -10.62 -14.11
C ALA A 173 2.77 -11.92 -13.72
N GLU A 174 2.99 -12.35 -12.48
CA GLU A 174 2.38 -13.52 -11.87
C GLU A 174 1.78 -13.19 -10.52
N THR A 175 0.62 -13.76 -10.22
CA THR A 175 0.05 -13.71 -8.86
C THR A 175 0.68 -14.81 -8.01
N PRO A 176 1.13 -14.53 -6.78
CA PRO A 176 1.62 -15.57 -5.86
C PRO A 176 0.58 -16.70 -5.69
N PHE A 177 1.04 -17.96 -5.75
CA PHE A 177 0.19 -19.12 -5.49
C PHE A 177 -0.47 -18.99 -4.11
N GLY A 178 -1.80 -19.12 -4.05
CA GLY A 178 -2.57 -19.02 -2.81
C GLY A 178 -3.19 -17.64 -2.51
N MET A 179 -2.97 -16.63 -3.34
CA MET A 179 -3.68 -15.34 -3.24
C MET A 179 -5.10 -15.41 -3.81
N THR A 180 -5.99 -16.11 -3.10
CA THR A 180 -7.43 -15.80 -3.14
C THR A 180 -7.73 -14.81 -2.01
N SER A 181 -7.81 -13.51 -2.32
CA SER A 181 -8.33 -12.38 -1.50
C SER A 181 -7.92 -12.23 0.00
N SER A 182 -7.16 -13.15 0.59
CA SER A 182 -7.14 -13.32 2.06
C SER A 182 -5.77 -13.42 2.70
N ASN A 183 -4.68 -13.70 1.98
CA ASN A 183 -3.37 -13.87 2.61
C ASN A 183 -2.28 -13.16 1.80
N LEU A 184 -1.75 -12.07 2.34
CA LEU A 184 -0.54 -11.42 1.86
C LEU A 184 0.64 -12.13 2.52
N VAL A 185 1.29 -13.07 1.82
CA VAL A 185 2.56 -13.65 2.28
C VAL A 185 3.68 -12.79 1.69
N LEU A 186 4.36 -12.03 2.54
CA LEU A 186 5.62 -11.38 2.18
C LEU A 186 6.68 -12.48 2.06
N SER A 187 7.03 -12.85 0.83
CA SER A 187 8.21 -13.68 0.59
C SER A 187 9.43 -12.78 0.68
N HIS A 188 10.17 -12.86 1.79
CA HIS A 188 11.53 -12.37 1.86
C HIS A 188 12.42 -13.26 0.98
N THR A 189 13.13 -12.66 0.02
CA THR A 189 14.32 -13.25 -0.62
C THR A 189 15.56 -12.78 0.13
#